data_AF-A0A8S3FAP8-F1
#
_entry.id   AF-A0A8S3FAP8-F1
#
_cell.length_a   1.000
_cell.length_b   1.000
_cell.length_c   1.000
_cell.angle_alpha   90.00
_cell.angle_beta   90.00
_cell.angle_gamma   90.00
#
_symmetry.space_group_name_H-M   'P 1'
#
loop_
_entity.id
_entity.type
_entity.pdbx_description
1 polymer ?
#
loop_
_entity_poly.entity_id
_entity_poly.type
_entity_poly.pdbx_seq_one_letter_code
_entity_poly.pdbx_strand_id
1 'polypeptide(L)'
;MICLTDIPPQFAHAVFNYVLGLLMSMVRSPLDGSQELIIAGLTLLWQIIPYLHGLVLKDLKQILRKEQAEMMILITGNIPSTKKVIIHGPDLSQIPTQAIIQEDTQFSNVFLEALDFFGIPDAKRDRYYLIDVKTQQIHIPDTYVRDFYFFRRNIYPQLSLIPMDTKQSQKQLEQMSIYLKTTELSKVLFARYLVENTPYNQIHNCVTFFHDELIKSPSFPRKPLESDYNLYTRISDKELFNLDMLHKYNW
;
A
#
# COMPACT_ATOMS: atom_id res chain seq x y z
N MET A 1 1.56 9.00 -18.55
CA MET A 1 2.96 8.67 -18.22
C MET A 1 3.82 9.87 -18.60
N ILE A 2 4.42 10.54 -17.62
CA ILE A 2 5.33 11.66 -17.85
C ILE A 2 6.69 11.05 -18.25
N CYS A 3 7.27 11.47 -19.37
CA CYS A 3 8.62 11.05 -19.78
C CYS A 3 9.55 12.23 -19.57
N LEU A 4 10.47 12.10 -18.62
CA LEU A 4 11.45 13.14 -18.30
C LEU A 4 12.77 12.77 -18.99
N THR A 5 13.25 13.64 -19.86
CA THR A 5 14.58 13.53 -20.50
C THR A 5 15.44 14.71 -20.06
N ASP A 6 16.71 14.45 -19.76
CA ASP A 6 17.76 15.45 -19.45
C ASP A 6 17.40 16.48 -18.36
N ILE A 7 16.98 15.98 -17.19
CA ILE A 7 16.66 16.85 -16.05
C ILE A 7 17.95 17.34 -15.35
N PRO A 8 18.11 18.65 -15.09
CA PRO A 8 19.19 19.16 -14.24
C PRO A 8 19.12 18.60 -12.81
N PRO A 9 20.24 18.18 -12.19
CA PRO A 9 20.23 17.58 -10.86
C PRO A 9 19.52 18.42 -9.79
N GLN A 10 19.69 19.75 -9.81
CA GLN A 10 19.04 20.64 -8.84
C GLN A 10 17.51 20.61 -8.97
N PHE A 11 16.99 20.51 -10.20
CA PHE A 11 15.57 20.37 -10.44
C PHE A 11 15.06 19.00 -9.98
N ALA A 12 15.81 17.93 -10.28
CA ALA A 12 15.49 16.59 -9.79
C ALA A 12 15.40 16.53 -8.26
N HIS A 13 16.36 17.13 -7.54
CA HIS A 13 16.30 17.24 -6.08
C HIS A 13 15.08 18.03 -5.58
N ALA A 14 14.76 19.16 -6.23
CA ALA A 14 13.59 19.96 -5.86
C ALA A 14 12.31 19.14 -6.03
N VAL A 15 12.10 18.53 -7.19
CA VAL A 15 10.90 17.72 -7.46
C VAL A 15 10.84 16.52 -6.53
N PHE A 16 11.94 15.79 -6.33
CA PHE A 16 12.00 14.68 -5.37
C PHE A 16 11.53 15.12 -3.98
N ASN A 17 12.06 16.23 -3.45
CA ASN A 17 11.71 16.72 -2.13
C ASN A 17 10.23 17.17 -2.03
N TYR A 18 9.71 17.86 -3.05
CA TYR A 18 8.30 18.28 -3.07
C TYR A 18 7.35 17.08 -3.15
N VAL A 19 7.64 16.11 -4.02
CA VAL A 19 6.84 14.90 -4.15
C VAL A 19 6.90 14.05 -2.88
N LEU A 20 8.09 13.88 -2.30
CA LEU A 20 8.27 13.20 -1.03
C LEU A 20 7.46 13.88 0.08
N GLY A 21 7.52 15.21 0.16
CA GLY A 21 6.73 16.01 1.10
C GLY A 21 5.23 15.83 0.93
N LEU A 22 4.74 15.81 -0.31
CA LEU A 22 3.33 15.55 -0.63
C LEU A 22 2.89 14.16 -0.16
N LEU A 23 3.66 13.12 -0.48
CA LEU A 23 3.35 11.74 -0.07
C LEU A 23 3.33 11.60 1.45
N MET A 24 4.31 12.17 2.16
CA MET A 24 4.34 12.19 3.62
C MET A 24 3.12 12.92 4.21
N SER A 25 2.67 14.01 3.58
CA SER A 25 1.43 14.69 3.97
C SER A 25 0.19 13.81 3.83
N MET A 26 0.09 13.05 2.73
CA MET A 26 -1.05 12.14 2.48
C MET A 26 -1.07 10.97 3.48
N VAL A 27 0.09 10.51 3.96
CA VAL A 27 0.16 9.50 5.04
C VAL A 27 -0.32 10.04 6.39
N ARG A 28 -0.01 11.31 6.69
CA ARG A 28 -0.41 11.97 7.94
C ARG A 28 -1.88 12.33 7.96
N SER A 29 -2.37 12.80 6.81
CA SER A 29 -3.73 13.29 6.62
C SER A 29 -4.33 12.60 5.40
N PRO A 30 -4.66 11.30 5.50
CA PRO A 30 -5.31 10.58 4.41
C PRO A 30 -6.65 11.25 4.10
N LEU A 31 -6.86 11.55 2.83
CA LEU A 31 -8.08 12.13 2.28
C LEU A 31 -8.79 11.09 1.41
N ASP A 32 -10.10 11.21 1.32
CA ASP A 32 -10.89 10.48 0.33
C ASP A 32 -10.33 10.77 -1.08
N GLY A 33 -10.22 9.72 -1.90
CA GLY A 33 -9.67 9.80 -3.26
C GLY A 33 -8.17 10.07 -3.38
N SER A 34 -7.41 10.13 -2.27
CA SER A 34 -5.97 10.48 -2.32
C SER A 34 -5.07 9.47 -3.03
N GLN A 35 -5.55 8.26 -3.34
CA GLN A 35 -4.71 7.21 -3.95
C GLN A 35 -4.17 7.57 -5.32
N GLU A 36 -4.93 8.27 -6.16
CA GLU A 36 -4.45 8.66 -7.48
C GLU A 36 -3.23 9.59 -7.37
N LEU A 37 -3.26 10.50 -6.40
CA LEU A 37 -2.13 11.39 -6.09
C LEU A 37 -0.95 10.62 -5.51
N ILE A 38 -1.21 9.64 -4.64
CA ILE A 38 -0.17 8.77 -4.08
C ILE A 38 0.53 8.00 -5.21
N ILE A 39 -0.24 7.36 -6.09
CA ILE A 39 0.28 6.60 -7.22
C ILE A 39 1.05 7.48 -8.20
N ALA A 40 0.51 8.66 -8.53
CA ALA A 40 1.19 9.62 -9.38
C ALA A 40 2.52 10.09 -8.75
N GLY A 41 2.52 10.37 -7.44
CA GLY A 41 3.72 10.74 -6.70
C GLY A 41 4.76 9.63 -6.67
N LEU A 42 4.35 8.39 -6.36
CA LEU A 42 5.24 7.23 -6.38
C LEU A 42 5.81 6.96 -7.77
N THR A 43 5.00 7.13 -8.81
CA THR A 43 5.44 6.99 -10.21
C THR A 43 6.51 8.01 -10.54
N LEU A 44 6.30 9.27 -10.15
CA LEU A 44 7.25 10.35 -10.39
C LEU A 44 8.55 10.15 -9.60
N LEU A 45 8.48 9.62 -8.37
CA LEU A 45 9.67 9.37 -7.55
C LEU A 45 10.66 8.44 -8.23
N TRP A 46 10.22 7.27 -8.73
CA TRP A 46 11.16 6.32 -9.36
C TRP A 46 11.70 6.84 -10.70
N GLN A 47 10.90 7.62 -11.44
CA GLN A 47 11.33 8.22 -12.71
C GLN A 47 12.43 9.29 -12.55
N ILE A 48 12.50 9.93 -11.38
CA ILE A 48 13.49 10.97 -11.08
C ILE A 48 14.82 10.39 -10.59
N ILE A 49 14.83 9.16 -10.09
CA ILE A 49 16.04 8.54 -9.51
C ILE A 49 17.28 8.61 -10.41
N PRO A 50 17.21 8.37 -11.74
CA PRO A 50 18.39 8.51 -12.61
C PRO A 50 19.08 9.88 -12.57
N TYR A 51 18.33 10.93 -12.22
CA TYR A 51 18.79 12.32 -12.19
C TYR A 51 19.13 12.79 -10.77
N LEU A 52 18.95 11.93 -9.77
CA LEU A 52 19.13 12.26 -8.36
C LEU A 52 20.48 11.73 -7.86
N HIS A 53 21.43 12.64 -7.66
CA HIS A 53 22.77 12.28 -7.19
C HIS A 53 22.90 12.41 -5.68
N GLY A 54 23.60 11.47 -5.03
CA GLY A 54 23.94 11.57 -3.61
C GLY A 54 22.77 11.28 -2.65
N LEU A 55 21.71 10.61 -3.10
CA LEU A 55 20.67 10.12 -2.20
C LEU A 55 21.20 8.99 -1.30
N VAL A 56 21.18 9.22 0.01
CA VAL A 56 21.61 8.22 1.01
C VAL A 56 20.39 7.46 1.54
N LEU A 57 20.29 6.16 1.22
CA LEU A 57 19.14 5.32 1.60
C LEU A 57 18.87 5.25 3.11
N LYS A 58 19.93 5.24 3.93
CA LYS A 58 19.80 5.22 5.39
C LYS A 58 19.12 6.50 5.91
N ASP A 59 19.51 7.65 5.39
CA ASP A 59 18.95 8.94 5.78
C ASP A 59 17.51 9.08 5.30
N LEU A 60 17.23 8.67 4.05
CA LEU A 60 15.87 8.62 3.51
C LEU A 60 14.97 7.73 4.37
N LYS A 61 15.41 6.53 4.72
CA LYS A 61 14.68 5.62 5.61
C LYS A 61 14.39 6.27 6.96
N GLN A 62 15.38 6.93 7.56
CA GLN A 62 15.22 7.60 8.85
C GLN A 62 14.17 8.72 8.79
N ILE A 63 14.18 9.54 7.73
CA ILE A 63 13.18 10.59 7.49
C ILE A 63 11.79 9.95 7.38
N LEU A 64 11.64 8.94 6.52
CA LEU A 64 10.36 8.29 6.28
C LEU A 64 9.80 7.57 7.50
N ARG A 65 10.66 6.99 8.33
CA ARG A 65 10.26 6.37 9.60
C ARG A 65 9.72 7.40 10.59
N LYS A 66 10.37 8.57 10.69
CA LYS A 66 9.91 9.67 11.54
C LYS A 66 8.53 10.18 11.11
N GLU A 67 8.30 10.22 9.81
CA GLU A 67 7.06 10.68 9.18
C GLU A 67 6.01 9.55 9.02
N GLN A 68 6.34 8.33 9.45
CA GLN A 68 5.51 7.12 9.31
C GLN A 68 5.09 6.78 7.88
N ALA A 69 5.87 7.22 6.88
CA ALA A 69 5.63 7.06 5.45
C ALA A 69 6.50 5.96 4.79
N GLU A 70 7.34 5.30 5.58
CA GLU A 70 8.30 4.28 5.12
C GLU A 70 7.65 3.20 4.24
N MET A 71 6.54 2.62 4.69
CA MET A 71 5.83 1.54 3.97
C MET A 71 5.14 1.99 2.68
N MET A 72 4.87 3.28 2.53
CA MET A 72 4.25 3.80 1.31
C MET A 72 5.28 3.87 0.17
N ILE A 73 6.55 4.11 0.49
CA ILE A 73 7.57 4.49 -0.52
C ILE A 73 8.64 3.42 -0.67
N LEU A 74 9.08 2.80 0.43
CA LEU A 74 10.18 1.84 0.42
C LEU A 74 9.69 0.40 0.49
N ILE A 75 10.47 -0.49 -0.13
CA ILE A 75 10.48 -1.89 0.25
C ILE A 75 11.31 -1.98 1.54
N THR A 76 10.63 -2.29 2.64
CA THR A 76 11.22 -2.29 3.98
C THR A 76 10.74 -3.49 4.80
N GLY A 77 11.53 -3.85 5.81
CA GLY A 77 11.23 -4.93 6.76
C GLY A 77 11.03 -4.45 8.19
N ASN A 78 10.69 -5.39 9.07
CA ASN A 78 10.59 -5.19 10.52
C ASN A 78 9.64 -4.04 10.94
N ILE A 79 8.49 -3.94 10.28
CA ILE A 79 7.45 -2.96 10.63
C ILE A 79 6.32 -3.66 11.37
N PRO A 80 6.08 -3.31 12.65
CA PRO A 80 5.03 -3.94 13.44
C PRO A 80 3.64 -3.58 12.89
N SER A 81 2.76 -4.58 12.80
CA SER A 81 1.35 -4.40 12.46
C SER A 81 0.58 -3.69 13.57
N THR A 82 -0.57 -3.12 13.25
CA THR A 82 -1.55 -2.76 14.28
C THR A 82 -1.92 -4.00 15.11
N LYS A 83 -2.25 -3.81 16.38
CA LYS A 83 -2.66 -4.91 17.28
C LYS A 83 -4.16 -5.23 17.18
N LYS A 84 -4.94 -4.26 16.73
CA LYS A 84 -6.39 -4.37 16.57
C LYS A 84 -6.91 -3.33 15.58
N VAL A 85 -8.08 -3.59 15.04
CA VAL A 85 -8.89 -2.62 14.27
C VAL A 85 -10.24 -2.43 14.95
N ILE A 86 -10.80 -1.23 14.86
CA ILE A 86 -12.15 -0.92 15.35
C ILE A 86 -13.09 -1.00 14.15
N ILE A 87 -14.20 -1.73 14.28
CA ILE A 87 -15.18 -1.88 13.19
C ILE A 87 -16.51 -1.29 13.64
N HIS A 88 -17.00 -0.33 12.88
CA HIS A 88 -18.32 0.29 13.05
C HIS A 88 -19.36 -0.49 12.26
N GLY A 89 -20.52 -0.72 12.88
CA GLY A 89 -21.64 -1.38 12.25
C GLY A 89 -22.36 -0.49 11.23
N PRO A 90 -23.28 -1.07 10.45
CA PRO A 90 -24.09 -0.32 9.49
C PRO A 90 -25.08 0.64 10.17
N ASP A 91 -25.44 0.39 11.42
CA ASP A 91 -26.22 1.30 12.25
C ASP A 91 -25.28 2.04 13.22
N LEU A 92 -25.21 3.36 13.08
CA LEU A 92 -24.34 4.24 13.87
C LEU A 92 -24.68 4.25 15.37
N SER A 93 -25.86 3.76 15.76
CA SER A 93 -26.22 3.59 17.16
C SER A 93 -25.61 2.35 17.82
N GLN A 94 -25.11 1.40 17.02
CA GLN A 94 -24.49 0.18 17.52
C GLN A 94 -23.09 0.47 18.07
N ILE A 95 -22.72 -0.26 19.13
CA ILE A 95 -21.38 -0.18 19.71
C ILE A 95 -20.39 -0.81 18.71
N PRO A 96 -19.26 -0.16 18.39
CA PRO A 96 -18.23 -0.73 17.53
C PRO A 96 -17.61 -1.98 18.14
N THR A 97 -17.24 -2.94 17.30
CA THR A 97 -16.46 -4.12 17.72
C THR A 97 -14.96 -3.92 17.47
N GLN A 98 -14.14 -4.81 18.03
CA GLN A 98 -12.68 -4.79 17.88
C GLN A 98 -12.18 -6.16 17.45
N ALA A 99 -11.54 -6.24 16.28
CA ALA A 99 -10.86 -7.45 15.84
C ALA A 99 -9.38 -7.39 16.24
N ILE A 100 -8.87 -8.48 16.82
CA ILE A 100 -7.45 -8.61 17.17
C ILE A 100 -6.67 -9.00 15.92
N ILE A 101 -5.57 -8.29 15.66
CA ILE A 101 -4.75 -8.50 14.47
C ILE A 101 -3.47 -9.25 14.83
N GLN A 102 -3.28 -10.38 14.15
CA GLN A 102 -2.07 -11.19 14.17
C GLN A 102 -1.31 -11.03 12.84
N GLU A 103 -0.19 -11.74 12.73
CA GLU A 103 0.72 -11.71 11.58
C GLU A 103 0.08 -12.17 10.26
N ASP A 104 -0.90 -13.07 10.34
CA ASP A 104 -1.54 -13.76 9.22
C ASP A 104 -3.01 -13.36 9.03
N THR A 105 -3.51 -12.40 9.83
CA THR A 105 -4.91 -11.97 9.75
C THR A 105 -5.19 -11.27 8.41
N GLN A 106 -6.12 -11.85 7.65
CA GLN A 106 -6.66 -11.26 6.42
C GLN A 106 -7.94 -10.46 6.69
N PHE A 107 -8.30 -9.58 5.77
CA PHE A 107 -9.56 -8.84 5.86
C PHE A 107 -10.79 -9.74 5.79
N SER A 108 -10.71 -10.90 5.13
CA SER A 108 -11.76 -11.92 5.12
C SER A 108 -12.10 -12.40 6.54
N ASN A 109 -11.11 -12.63 7.39
CA ASN A 109 -11.32 -13.01 8.79
C ASN A 109 -12.01 -11.89 9.57
N VAL A 110 -11.51 -10.65 9.45
CA VAL A 110 -12.08 -9.46 10.10
C VAL A 110 -13.53 -9.22 9.65
N PHE A 111 -13.80 -9.44 8.37
CA PHE A 111 -15.12 -9.26 7.78
C PHE A 111 -16.13 -10.26 8.33
N LEU A 112 -15.78 -11.55 8.40
CA LEU A 112 -16.65 -12.58 8.96
C LEU A 112 -16.97 -12.31 10.43
N GLU A 113 -15.96 -11.95 11.24
CA GLU A 113 -16.14 -11.60 12.64
C GLU A 113 -17.08 -10.39 12.81
N ALA A 114 -16.95 -9.38 11.96
CA ALA A 114 -17.82 -8.21 11.96
C ALA A 114 -19.28 -8.57 11.58
N LEU A 115 -19.48 -9.36 10.52
CA LEU A 115 -20.81 -9.80 10.09
C LEU A 115 -21.54 -10.55 11.20
N ASP A 116 -20.84 -11.46 11.87
CA ASP A 116 -21.39 -12.26 12.97
C ASP A 116 -21.73 -11.37 14.17
N PHE A 117 -20.83 -10.46 14.55
CA PHE A 117 -21.06 -9.54 15.67
C PHE A 117 -22.28 -8.63 15.45
N PHE A 118 -22.44 -8.08 14.24
CA PHE A 118 -23.57 -7.19 13.92
C PHE A 118 -24.85 -7.95 13.50
N GLY A 119 -24.83 -9.28 13.52
CA GLY A 119 -25.99 -10.12 13.23
C GLY A 119 -26.49 -9.98 11.78
N ILE A 120 -25.58 -9.82 10.81
CA ILE A 120 -25.94 -9.67 9.41
C ILE A 120 -26.44 -11.03 8.86
N PRO A 121 -27.67 -11.12 8.33
CA PRO A 121 -28.20 -12.37 7.80
C PRO A 121 -27.40 -12.88 6.60
N ASP A 122 -27.17 -14.20 6.52
CA ASP A 122 -26.39 -14.85 5.45
C ASP A 122 -26.83 -14.44 4.05
N ALA A 123 -28.15 -14.34 3.83
CA ALA A 123 -28.75 -13.93 2.57
C ALA A 123 -28.44 -12.48 2.13
N LYS A 124 -27.78 -11.69 2.99
CA LYS A 124 -27.38 -10.29 2.72
C LYS A 124 -25.88 -10.07 2.77
N ARG A 125 -25.09 -11.04 3.27
CA ARG A 125 -23.64 -10.88 3.53
C ARG A 125 -22.85 -10.51 2.27
N ASP A 126 -23.30 -10.99 1.11
CA ASP A 126 -22.72 -10.71 -0.22
C ASP A 126 -22.75 -9.22 -0.63
N ARG A 127 -23.53 -8.40 0.06
CA ARG A 127 -23.68 -6.96 -0.20
C ARG A 127 -22.94 -6.09 0.81
N TYR A 128 -22.25 -6.68 1.79
CA TYR A 128 -21.50 -5.93 2.79
C TYR A 128 -20.01 -5.94 2.50
N TYR A 129 -19.34 -4.85 2.85
CA TYR A 129 -17.91 -4.69 2.66
C TYR A 129 -17.29 -3.92 3.81
N LEU A 130 -16.00 -4.17 4.06
CA LEU A 130 -15.20 -3.35 4.97
C LEU A 130 -14.61 -2.17 4.22
N ILE A 131 -14.87 -0.97 4.73
CA ILE A 131 -14.32 0.28 4.22
C ILE A 131 -13.46 0.97 5.28
N ASP A 132 -12.30 1.49 4.90
CA ASP A 132 -11.52 2.37 5.77
C ASP A 132 -12.24 3.71 5.99
N VAL A 133 -12.45 4.08 7.25
CA VAL A 133 -13.21 5.30 7.60
C VAL A 133 -12.56 6.58 7.07
N LYS A 134 -11.22 6.63 6.96
CA LYS A 134 -10.50 7.84 6.55
C LYS A 134 -10.39 7.96 5.04
N THR A 135 -10.01 6.88 4.36
CA THR A 135 -9.77 6.89 2.92
C THR A 135 -11.01 6.56 2.10
N GLN A 136 -12.07 6.06 2.75
CA GLN A 136 -13.30 5.59 2.10
C GLN A 136 -13.05 4.44 1.10
N GLN A 137 -11.98 3.69 1.30
CA GLN A 137 -11.59 2.61 0.41
C GLN A 137 -12.07 1.26 0.90
N ILE A 138 -12.61 0.48 -0.04
CA ILE A 138 -12.92 -0.92 0.16
C ILE A 138 -11.65 -1.75 0.34
N HIS A 139 -11.67 -2.69 1.28
CA HIS A 139 -10.59 -3.67 1.46
C HIS A 139 -10.85 -4.93 0.64
N ILE A 140 -9.79 -5.45 0.01
CA ILE A 140 -9.83 -6.71 -0.70
C ILE A 140 -9.76 -7.85 0.33
N PRO A 141 -10.74 -8.77 0.38
CA PRO A 141 -10.82 -9.78 1.44
C PRO A 141 -9.56 -10.65 1.61
N ASP A 142 -8.93 -11.04 0.51
CA ASP A 142 -7.81 -11.99 0.49
C ASP A 142 -6.46 -11.32 0.85
N THR A 143 -6.48 -10.02 1.18
CA THR A 143 -5.27 -9.27 1.58
C THR A 143 -5.05 -9.24 3.09
N TYR A 144 -3.79 -9.14 3.50
CA TYR A 144 -3.40 -9.13 4.91
C TYR A 144 -3.55 -7.74 5.53
N VAL A 145 -4.16 -7.66 6.72
CA VAL A 145 -4.39 -6.40 7.44
C VAL A 145 -3.08 -5.66 7.71
N ARG A 146 -2.01 -6.41 7.98
CA ARG A 146 -0.66 -5.87 8.27
C ARG A 146 -0.03 -5.09 7.13
N ASP A 147 -0.47 -5.33 5.89
CA ASP A 147 0.09 -4.65 4.72
C ASP A 147 -0.45 -3.21 4.59
N PHE A 148 -1.52 -2.88 5.34
CA PHE A 148 -2.22 -1.60 5.27
C PHE A 148 -2.10 -0.81 6.58
N TYR A 149 -2.09 -1.52 7.71
CA TYR A 149 -2.18 -0.90 9.02
C TYR A 149 -1.02 -1.26 9.93
N PHE A 150 -0.17 -0.26 10.17
CA PHE A 150 1.01 -0.38 11.02
C PHE A 150 0.75 0.11 12.44
N PHE A 151 1.56 -0.36 13.37
CA PHE A 151 1.47 0.05 14.77
C PHE A 151 1.64 1.56 14.91
N ARG A 152 0.65 2.20 15.53
CA ARG A 152 0.72 3.58 16.00
C ARG A 152 0.27 3.60 17.45
N ARG A 153 1.06 4.23 18.33
CA ARG A 153 0.76 4.29 19.76
C ARG A 153 -0.59 5.00 19.95
N ASN A 154 -1.52 4.32 20.63
CA ASN A 154 -2.86 4.81 20.95
C ASN A 154 -3.74 5.19 19.74
N ILE A 155 -3.39 4.73 18.53
CA ILE A 155 -4.18 4.96 17.33
C ILE A 155 -4.47 3.61 16.71
N TYR A 156 -5.75 3.27 16.61
CA TYR A 156 -6.21 2.06 15.95
C TYR A 156 -6.93 2.43 14.66
N PRO A 157 -6.67 1.71 13.55
CA PRO A 157 -7.45 1.88 12.33
C PRO A 157 -8.93 1.66 12.59
N GLN A 158 -9.76 2.38 11.86
CA GLN A 158 -11.21 2.30 11.96
C GLN A 158 -11.77 1.89 10.61
N LEU A 159 -12.61 0.85 10.63
CA LEU A 159 -13.30 0.30 9.49
C LEU A 159 -14.81 0.49 9.69
N SER A 160 -15.55 0.57 8.60
CA SER A 160 -17.01 0.54 8.59
C SER A 160 -17.48 -0.66 7.79
N LEU A 161 -18.39 -1.43 8.37
CA LEU A 161 -19.12 -2.49 7.70
C LEU A 161 -20.38 -1.89 7.07
N ILE A 162 -20.38 -1.70 5.75
CA ILE A 162 -21.49 -1.02 5.07
C ILE A 162 -22.10 -1.90 3.96
N PRO A 163 -23.42 -1.80 3.73
CA PRO A 163 -24.04 -2.37 2.55
C PRO A 163 -23.69 -1.52 1.32
N MET A 164 -23.39 -2.16 0.20
CA MET A 164 -23.11 -1.52 -1.08
C MET A 164 -23.81 -2.24 -2.22
N ASP A 165 -24.12 -1.49 -3.28
CA ASP A 165 -24.58 -2.06 -4.53
C ASP A 165 -23.47 -2.90 -5.20
N THR A 166 -23.84 -4.07 -5.74
CA THR A 166 -22.89 -5.03 -6.32
C THR A 166 -22.06 -4.44 -7.45
N LYS A 167 -22.64 -3.55 -8.28
CA LYS A 167 -21.91 -2.93 -9.38
C LYS A 167 -20.93 -1.88 -8.87
N GLN A 168 -21.34 -1.11 -7.87
CA GLN A 168 -20.46 -0.14 -7.21
C GLN A 168 -19.31 -0.82 -6.48
N SER A 169 -19.58 -1.88 -5.71
CA SER A 169 -18.56 -2.60 -4.96
C SER A 169 -17.58 -3.30 -5.88
N GLN A 170 -18.05 -3.92 -6.97
CA GLN A 170 -17.17 -4.50 -7.99
C GLN A 170 -16.23 -3.43 -8.53
N LYS A 171 -16.74 -2.29 -9.02
CA LYS A 171 -15.89 -1.21 -9.55
C LYS A 171 -14.86 -0.71 -8.53
N GLN A 172 -15.22 -0.57 -7.25
CA GLN A 172 -14.27 -0.14 -6.23
C GLN A 172 -13.20 -1.21 -5.94
N LEU A 173 -13.56 -2.49 -5.92
CA LEU A 173 -12.60 -3.59 -5.79
C LEU A 173 -11.62 -3.62 -6.97
N GLU A 174 -12.11 -3.42 -8.19
CA GLU A 174 -11.30 -3.33 -9.41
C GLU A 174 -10.29 -2.19 -9.33
N GLN A 175 -10.77 -1.00 -8.98
CA GLN A 175 -9.95 0.18 -8.83
C GLN A 175 -8.90 0.00 -7.71
N MET A 176 -9.30 -0.56 -6.57
CA MET A 176 -8.39 -0.82 -5.46
C MET A 176 -7.30 -1.83 -5.83
N SER A 177 -7.64 -2.84 -6.62
CA SER A 177 -6.70 -3.84 -7.12
C SER A 177 -5.61 -3.23 -7.98
N ILE A 178 -6.01 -2.35 -8.92
CA ILE A 178 -5.09 -1.60 -9.77
C ILE A 178 -4.21 -0.68 -8.91
N TYR A 179 -4.79 0.01 -7.93
CA TYR A 179 -4.06 0.92 -7.05
C TYR A 179 -3.01 0.23 -6.21
N LEU A 180 -3.35 -0.91 -5.62
CA LEU A 180 -2.42 -1.72 -4.85
C LEU A 180 -1.30 -2.25 -5.75
N LYS A 181 -1.63 -2.83 -6.90
CA LYS A 181 -0.62 -3.40 -7.80
C LYS A 181 0.32 -2.33 -8.35
N THR A 182 -0.20 -1.15 -8.69
CA THR A 182 0.60 -0.02 -9.18
C THR A 182 1.50 0.55 -8.07
N THR A 183 0.99 0.62 -6.83
CA THR A 183 1.78 1.05 -5.67
C THR A 183 2.95 0.10 -5.42
N GLU A 184 2.71 -1.21 -5.44
CA GLU A 184 3.76 -2.21 -5.26
C GLU A 184 4.78 -2.18 -6.41
N LEU A 185 4.34 -2.12 -7.67
CA LEU A 185 5.22 -1.92 -8.83
C LEU A 185 6.09 -0.66 -8.68
N SER A 186 5.51 0.45 -8.22
CA SER A 186 6.27 1.70 -8.05
C SER A 186 7.36 1.58 -6.99
N LYS A 187 7.14 0.83 -5.91
CA LYS A 187 8.17 0.57 -4.88
C LYS A 187 9.31 -0.29 -5.43
N VAL A 188 8.99 -1.29 -6.24
CA VAL A 188 9.99 -2.16 -6.90
C VAL A 188 10.82 -1.36 -7.89
N LEU A 189 10.17 -0.57 -8.74
CA LEU A 189 10.85 0.32 -9.68
C LEU A 189 11.73 1.33 -8.93
N PHE A 190 11.24 1.91 -7.83
CA PHE A 190 12.04 2.80 -7.00
C PHE A 190 13.30 2.12 -6.48
N ALA A 191 13.18 0.93 -5.89
CA ALA A 191 14.32 0.16 -5.39
C ALA A 191 15.29 -0.24 -6.52
N ARG A 192 14.77 -0.74 -7.64
CA ARG A 192 15.54 -1.16 -8.81
C ARG A 192 16.34 0.01 -9.38
N TYR A 193 15.68 1.14 -9.67
CA TYR A 193 16.34 2.32 -10.22
C TYR A 193 17.36 2.91 -9.26
N LEU A 194 17.13 2.82 -7.95
CA LEU A 194 18.14 3.21 -6.96
C LEU A 194 19.40 2.35 -7.10
N VAL A 195 19.27 1.03 -7.18
CA VAL A 195 20.41 0.13 -7.36
C VAL A 195 21.12 0.40 -8.68
N GLU A 196 20.38 0.49 -9.79
CA GLU A 196 20.93 0.72 -11.14
C GLU A 196 21.69 2.05 -11.27
N ASN A 197 21.27 3.09 -10.52
CA ASN A 197 21.86 4.44 -10.59
C ASN A 197 22.77 4.76 -9.38
N THR A 198 23.00 3.80 -8.48
CA THR A 198 23.93 3.99 -7.36
C THR A 198 25.39 3.96 -7.88
N PRO A 199 26.25 4.93 -7.52
CA PRO A 199 27.66 4.91 -7.89
C PRO A 199 28.38 3.63 -7.46
N TYR A 200 29.34 3.15 -8.26
CA TYR A 200 30.05 1.89 -8.04
C TYR A 200 30.68 1.77 -6.64
N ASN A 201 31.21 2.87 -6.09
CA ASN A 201 31.80 2.89 -4.75
C ASN A 201 30.77 2.78 -3.60
N GLN A 202 29.47 2.90 -3.90
CA GLN A 202 28.37 2.82 -2.93
C GLN A 202 27.43 1.63 -3.16
N ILE A 203 27.58 0.90 -4.27
CA ILE A 203 26.66 -0.19 -4.66
C ILE A 203 26.57 -1.29 -3.59
N HIS A 204 27.70 -1.64 -2.95
CA HIS A 204 27.72 -2.64 -1.89
C HIS A 204 26.85 -2.24 -0.69
N ASN A 205 26.87 -0.96 -0.30
CA ASN A 205 26.05 -0.45 0.79
C ASN A 205 24.56 -0.45 0.41
N CYS A 206 24.25 -0.10 -0.84
CA CYS A 206 22.88 -0.09 -1.38
C CYS A 206 22.29 -1.50 -1.44
N VAL A 207 23.03 -2.48 -1.98
CA VAL A 207 22.59 -3.87 -2.06
C VAL A 207 22.44 -4.49 -0.67
N THR A 208 23.42 -4.29 0.22
CA THR A 208 23.33 -4.78 1.61
C THR A 208 22.13 -4.20 2.35
N PHE A 209 21.82 -2.91 2.12
CA PHE A 209 20.61 -2.29 2.67
C PHE A 209 19.34 -3.03 2.23
N PHE A 210 19.13 -3.21 0.92
CA PHE A 210 17.92 -3.88 0.44
C PHE A 210 17.85 -5.35 0.86
N HIS A 211 18.97 -6.06 0.85
CA HIS A 211 19.05 -7.43 1.36
C HIS A 211 18.57 -7.54 2.82
N ASP A 212 19.06 -6.64 3.68
CA ASP A 212 18.67 -6.60 5.09
C ASP A 212 17.18 -6.28 5.30
N GLU A 213 16.60 -5.45 4.42
CA GLU A 213 15.18 -5.12 4.45
C GLU A 213 14.31 -6.28 3.97
N LEU A 214 14.69 -6.92 2.86
CA LEU A 214 13.91 -7.99 2.24
C LEU A 214 13.80 -9.22 3.15
N ILE A 215 14.91 -9.65 3.76
CA ILE A 215 14.92 -10.83 4.66
C ILE A 215 14.04 -10.60 5.90
N LYS A 216 13.89 -9.34 6.32
CA LYS A 216 13.07 -8.96 7.48
C LYS A 216 11.64 -8.58 7.09
N SER A 217 11.29 -8.62 5.81
CA SER A 217 9.97 -8.22 5.35
C SER A 217 9.02 -9.42 5.35
N PRO A 218 7.91 -9.38 6.13
CA PRO A 218 6.88 -10.43 6.09
C PRO A 218 6.17 -10.54 4.73
N SER A 219 6.30 -9.50 3.91
CA SER A 219 5.71 -9.44 2.57
C SER A 219 6.62 -10.04 1.50
N PHE A 220 7.88 -10.35 1.82
CA PHE A 220 8.82 -11.01 0.93
C PHE A 220 9.03 -12.47 1.39
N PRO A 221 9.04 -13.46 0.49
CA PRO A 221 8.87 -13.37 -0.97
C PRO A 221 7.38 -13.40 -1.41
N ARG A 222 6.46 -13.27 -0.46
CA ARG A 222 5.02 -13.40 -0.69
C ARG A 222 4.48 -12.55 -1.85
N LYS A 223 4.64 -11.23 -1.79
CA LYS A 223 4.16 -10.28 -2.83
C LYS A 223 4.77 -10.52 -4.22
N PRO A 224 6.07 -10.84 -4.37
CA PRO A 224 6.64 -11.23 -5.66
C PRO A 224 6.06 -12.55 -6.23
N LEU A 225 5.74 -13.53 -5.39
CA LEU A 225 5.38 -14.88 -5.83
C LEU A 225 3.87 -15.12 -5.96
N GLU A 226 3.07 -14.50 -5.09
CA GLU A 226 1.63 -14.70 -5.08
C GLU A 226 0.96 -14.11 -6.32
N SER A 227 -0.05 -14.82 -6.80
CA SER A 227 -0.91 -14.39 -7.90
C SER A 227 -2.34 -14.41 -7.38
N ASP A 228 -3.05 -13.31 -7.53
CA ASP A 228 -4.42 -13.20 -7.02
C ASP A 228 -5.41 -13.75 -8.07
N TYR A 229 -5.52 -15.07 -8.16
CA TYR A 229 -6.34 -15.77 -9.15
C TYR A 229 -7.84 -15.42 -9.07
N ASN A 230 -8.34 -15.13 -7.86
CA ASN A 230 -9.72 -14.70 -7.64
C ASN A 230 -9.98 -13.29 -8.21
N LEU A 231 -8.94 -12.47 -8.25
CA LEU A 231 -8.98 -11.11 -8.76
C LEU A 231 -9.00 -11.10 -10.29
N TYR A 232 -8.14 -11.89 -10.94
CA TYR A 232 -8.10 -12.00 -12.41
C TYR A 232 -9.43 -12.51 -12.97
N THR A 233 -10.04 -13.48 -12.31
CA THR A 233 -11.33 -14.03 -12.76
C THR A 233 -12.53 -13.08 -12.62
N ARG A 234 -12.40 -11.96 -11.91
CA ARG A 234 -13.53 -11.05 -11.56
C ARG A 234 -13.40 -9.63 -12.11
N ILE A 235 -12.20 -9.20 -12.48
CA ILE A 235 -11.85 -7.80 -12.75
C ILE A 235 -11.25 -7.70 -14.15
N SER A 236 -11.73 -6.75 -14.96
CA SER A 236 -11.22 -6.39 -16.30
C SER A 236 -9.79 -6.89 -16.59
N ASP A 237 -9.74 -8.10 -17.14
CA ASP A 237 -8.61 -9.06 -17.04
C ASP A 237 -7.26 -8.51 -17.48
N LYS A 238 -7.23 -7.70 -18.53
CA LYS A 238 -5.98 -7.43 -19.25
C LYS A 238 -5.07 -6.41 -18.55
N GLU A 239 -5.64 -5.35 -17.98
CA GLU A 239 -4.83 -4.29 -17.37
C GLU A 239 -4.18 -4.77 -16.08
N LEU A 240 -4.98 -5.38 -15.20
CA LEU A 240 -4.49 -5.91 -13.92
C LEU A 240 -3.50 -7.05 -14.12
N PHE A 241 -3.76 -7.94 -15.09
CA PHE A 241 -2.80 -8.98 -15.49
C PHE A 241 -1.49 -8.38 -15.99
N ASN A 242 -1.53 -7.39 -16.89
CA ASN A 242 -0.32 -6.73 -17.39
C ASN A 242 0.45 -6.03 -16.27
N LEU A 243 -0.24 -5.36 -15.34
CA LEU A 243 0.38 -4.73 -14.18
C LEU A 243 1.06 -5.76 -13.28
N ASP A 244 0.42 -6.91 -13.04
CA ASP A 244 1.03 -7.99 -12.26
C ASP A 244 2.23 -8.62 -12.95
N MET A 245 2.16 -8.83 -14.26
CA MET A 245 3.31 -9.30 -15.06
C MET A 245 4.47 -8.31 -14.99
N LEU A 246 4.20 -7.01 -15.13
CA LEU A 246 5.23 -5.97 -14.98
C LEU A 246 5.81 -5.95 -13.57
N HIS A 247 4.98 -6.05 -12.54
CA HIS A 247 5.42 -6.12 -11.15
C HIS A 247 6.36 -7.31 -10.92
N LYS A 248 5.96 -8.51 -11.37
CA LYS A 248 6.76 -9.73 -11.25
C LYS A 248 8.04 -9.71 -12.07
N TYR A 249 8.01 -9.11 -13.26
CA TYR A 249 9.20 -8.98 -14.11
C TYR A 249 10.25 -8.03 -13.51
N ASN A 250 9.81 -7.01 -12.76
CA ASN A 250 10.73 -6.05 -12.14
C ASN A 250 11.31 -6.52 -10.81
N TRP A 251 10.64 -7.46 -10.14
CA TRP A 251 11.17 -8.18 -8.98
C TRP A 251 12.28 -9.14 -9.38
#